data_AF-R9IN82-F1
#
_entry.id   AF-R9IN82-F1
#
_cell.length_a   1.000
_cell.length_b   1.000
_cell.length_c   1.000
_cell.angle_alpha   90.00
_cell.angle_beta   90.00
_cell.angle_gamma   90.00
#
_symmetry.space_group_name_H-M   'P 1'
#
loop_
_entity.id
_entity.type
_entity.pdbx_description
1 polymer ?
#
loop_
_entity_poly.entity_id
_entity_poly.type
_entity_poly.pdbx_seq_one_letter_code
_entity_poly.pdbx_strand_id
1 'polypeptide(L)'
;MEERILELSGTIAEDSWFDDDVTPQLFKDELNAGSGDITVWINSPGGDCVAAAQIYNMLAGYKGKVTVKIDGIAASAASVIAMAGDTVLVSPVSMLMIHNPATIAWGDHAEMQKAMDMLSEVKESIINAYVLKTGLSRPKLSHLMDAETWMDANKAVELGFADEIMTRAKAEPEKEPEEGEGDTDGEEEEKKFPPAPSSMLFSRRAADNALLNKVIAKYGEEKPRAGIGEQAKIPAPGEKGTPKTETGRSVDALMERLNLLKR
;
A
#
# COMPACT_ATOMS: atom_id res chain seq x y z
N MET A 1 -30.65 9.10 -18.53
CA MET A 1 -30.59 7.95 -17.61
C MET A 1 -29.89 8.42 -16.36
N GLU A 2 -30.31 7.94 -15.20
CA GLU A 2 -29.65 8.21 -13.92
C GLU A 2 -28.22 7.61 -13.95
N GLU A 3 -27.24 8.34 -13.42
CA GLU A 3 -25.85 7.88 -13.37
C GLU A 3 -25.75 6.64 -12.48
N ARG A 4 -25.14 5.56 -12.97
CA ARG A 4 -24.95 4.35 -12.16
C ARG A 4 -23.73 4.52 -11.26
N ILE A 5 -23.98 4.57 -9.96
CA ILE A 5 -22.97 4.77 -8.94
C ILE A 5 -22.76 3.46 -8.18
N LEU A 6 -21.50 3.07 -8.01
CA LEU A 6 -21.05 1.99 -7.13
C LEU A 6 -20.15 2.58 -6.06
N GLU A 7 -20.22 2.07 -4.84
CA GLU A 7 -19.41 2.54 -3.71
C GLU A 7 -18.47 1.45 -3.20
N LEU A 8 -17.20 1.81 -3.04
CA LEU A 8 -16.16 0.98 -2.44
C LEU A 8 -15.64 1.71 -1.19
N SER A 9 -16.36 1.53 -0.10
CA SER A 9 -16.08 2.15 1.20
C SER A 9 -15.76 1.08 2.23
N GLY A 10 -14.68 1.28 3.00
CA GLY A 10 -14.26 0.35 4.04
C GLY A 10 -13.24 -0.69 3.59
N THR A 11 -13.05 -1.75 4.37
CA THR A 11 -11.96 -2.73 4.17
C THR A 11 -12.30 -3.71 3.05
N ILE A 12 -11.33 -4.05 2.21
CA ILE A 12 -11.50 -5.09 1.19
C ILE A 12 -11.21 -6.46 1.81
N ALA A 13 -12.19 -7.36 1.78
CA ALA A 13 -12.07 -8.69 2.36
C ALA A 13 -12.59 -9.77 1.39
N GLU A 14 -12.10 -11.01 1.52
CA GLU A 14 -12.67 -12.14 0.78
C GLU A 14 -14.11 -12.44 1.27
N ASP A 15 -14.28 -12.45 2.59
CA ASP A 15 -15.54 -12.63 3.30
C ASP A 15 -15.81 -11.43 4.20
N SER A 16 -17.07 -11.01 4.31
CA SER A 16 -17.48 -9.93 5.21
C SER A 16 -17.67 -10.48 6.62
N TRP A 17 -16.99 -9.87 7.58
CA TRP A 17 -17.17 -10.12 9.02
C TRP A 17 -17.82 -8.91 9.72
N PHE A 18 -17.67 -7.73 9.14
CA PHE A 18 -18.28 -6.48 9.58
C PHE A 18 -19.17 -5.89 8.47
N ASP A 19 -20.13 -5.06 8.88
CA ASP A 19 -21.10 -4.41 7.98
C ASP A 19 -20.45 -3.37 7.03
N ASP A 20 -19.17 -3.03 7.22
CA ASP A 20 -18.41 -2.08 6.41
C ASP A 20 -17.35 -2.73 5.50
N ASP A 21 -17.34 -4.06 5.36
CA ASP A 21 -16.44 -4.77 4.45
C ASP A 21 -16.96 -4.78 3.01
N VAL A 22 -16.08 -4.53 2.04
CA VAL A 22 -16.34 -4.78 0.61
C VAL A 22 -15.83 -6.15 0.24
N THR A 23 -16.71 -7.01 -0.27
CA THR A 23 -16.35 -8.33 -0.81
C THR A 23 -16.52 -8.39 -2.33
N PRO A 24 -15.77 -9.26 -3.04
CA PRO A 24 -15.93 -9.44 -4.48
C PRO A 24 -17.35 -9.85 -4.89
N GLN A 25 -18.04 -10.64 -4.05
CA GLN A 25 -19.40 -11.09 -4.35
C GLN A 25 -20.43 -9.95 -4.27
N LEU A 26 -20.38 -9.13 -3.20
CA LEU A 26 -21.23 -7.93 -3.10
C LEU A 26 -21.01 -6.99 -4.29
N PHE A 27 -19.74 -6.70 -4.59
CA PHE A 27 -19.39 -5.82 -5.69
C PHE A 27 -19.88 -6.35 -7.05
N LYS A 28 -19.75 -7.66 -7.26
CA LYS A 28 -20.23 -8.31 -8.48
C LYS A 28 -21.74 -8.21 -8.64
N ASP A 29 -22.50 -8.39 -7.56
CA ASP A 29 -23.96 -8.32 -7.61
C ASP A 29 -24.43 -6.90 -7.95
N GLU A 30 -23.80 -5.88 -7.35
CA GLU A 30 -24.07 -4.47 -7.67
C GLU A 30 -23.67 -4.10 -9.10
N LEU A 31 -22.49 -4.55 -9.55
CA LEU A 31 -22.02 -4.35 -10.92
C LEU A 31 -23.00 -4.92 -11.95
N ASN A 32 -23.54 -6.12 -11.69
CA ASN A 32 -24.46 -6.83 -12.57
C ASN A 32 -25.93 -6.40 -12.44
N ALA A 33 -26.28 -5.57 -11.45
CA ALA A 33 -27.65 -5.08 -11.26
C ALA A 33 -28.13 -4.15 -12.39
N GLY A 34 -27.24 -3.73 -13.29
CA GLY A 34 -27.57 -2.90 -14.44
C GLY A 34 -26.53 -2.98 -15.57
N SER A 35 -26.67 -2.09 -16.55
CA SER A 35 -25.75 -1.97 -17.69
C SER A 35 -25.47 -0.50 -18.01
N GLY A 36 -24.51 -0.23 -18.90
CA GLY A 36 -24.09 1.13 -19.27
C GLY A 36 -22.88 1.61 -18.47
N ASP A 37 -22.51 2.87 -18.62
CA ASP A 37 -21.35 3.45 -17.93
C ASP A 37 -21.58 3.51 -16.42
N ILE A 38 -20.50 3.42 -15.65
CA ILE A 38 -20.54 3.45 -14.19
C ILE A 38 -19.53 4.43 -13.62
N THR A 39 -19.86 4.96 -12.45
CA THR A 39 -18.93 5.71 -11.59
C THR A 39 -18.71 4.93 -10.29
N VAL A 40 -17.46 4.61 -9.98
CA VAL A 40 -17.06 3.91 -8.75
C VAL A 40 -16.43 4.92 -7.80
N TRP A 41 -17.05 5.18 -6.67
CA TRP A 41 -16.46 5.99 -5.60
C TRP A 41 -15.64 5.12 -4.67
N ILE A 42 -14.41 5.55 -4.36
CA ILE A 42 -13.47 4.81 -3.52
C ILE A 42 -13.08 5.63 -2.30
N ASN A 43 -13.38 5.07 -1.13
CA ASN A 43 -12.92 5.53 0.17
C ASN A 43 -12.51 4.32 1.03
N SER A 44 -11.34 3.75 0.72
CA SER A 44 -10.90 2.49 1.29
C SER A 44 -9.42 2.49 1.67
N PRO A 45 -9.07 1.97 2.87
CA PRO A 45 -7.68 1.76 3.28
C PRO A 45 -7.01 0.56 2.56
N GLY A 46 -7.77 -0.19 1.74
CA GLY A 46 -7.32 -1.42 1.12
C GLY A 46 -7.75 -2.66 1.91
N GLY A 47 -6.97 -3.74 1.78
CA GLY A 47 -7.27 -5.01 2.42
C GLY A 47 -6.65 -6.18 1.66
N ASP A 48 -7.42 -7.25 1.47
CA ASP A 48 -6.97 -8.46 0.82
C ASP A 48 -6.61 -8.25 -0.67
N CYS A 49 -5.42 -8.72 -1.05
CA CYS A 49 -4.89 -8.53 -2.41
C CYS A 49 -5.58 -9.41 -3.45
N VAL A 50 -6.06 -10.60 -3.06
CA VAL A 50 -6.74 -11.53 -3.96
C VAL A 50 -8.16 -11.05 -4.25
N ALA A 51 -8.90 -10.64 -3.23
CA ALA A 51 -10.21 -9.99 -3.35
C ALA A 51 -10.11 -8.74 -4.22
N ALA A 52 -9.11 -7.88 -3.99
CA ALA A 52 -8.89 -6.71 -4.81
C ALA A 52 -8.56 -7.04 -6.27
N ALA A 53 -7.77 -8.08 -6.53
CA ALA A 53 -7.49 -8.53 -7.89
C ALA A 53 -8.76 -9.04 -8.60
N GLN A 54 -9.68 -9.69 -7.88
CA GLN A 54 -10.97 -10.09 -8.45
C GLN A 54 -11.81 -8.87 -8.86
N ILE A 55 -11.94 -7.88 -7.97
CA ILE A 55 -12.69 -6.64 -8.27
C ILE A 55 -12.05 -5.87 -9.43
N TYR A 56 -10.71 -5.74 -9.41
CA TYR A 56 -9.95 -5.14 -10.51
C TYR A 56 -10.31 -5.80 -11.86
N ASN A 57 -10.31 -7.13 -11.92
CA ASN A 57 -10.60 -7.86 -13.15
C ASN A 57 -12.06 -7.71 -13.60
N MET A 58 -13.00 -7.61 -12.66
CA MET A 58 -14.42 -7.33 -12.99
C MET A 58 -14.56 -5.95 -13.66
N LEU A 59 -13.87 -4.93 -13.13
CA LEU A 59 -13.89 -3.59 -13.68
C LEU A 59 -13.15 -3.50 -15.02
N ALA A 60 -11.94 -4.06 -15.12
CA ALA A 60 -11.16 -4.05 -16.36
C ALA A 60 -11.83 -4.83 -17.51
N GLY A 61 -12.66 -5.82 -17.18
CA GLY A 61 -13.46 -6.57 -18.14
C GLY A 61 -14.87 -5.99 -18.39
N TYR A 62 -15.23 -4.88 -17.74
CA TYR A 62 -16.55 -4.29 -17.87
C TYR A 62 -16.74 -3.66 -19.26
N LYS A 63 -17.96 -3.78 -19.82
CA LYS A 63 -18.24 -3.33 -21.19
C LYS A 63 -18.52 -1.83 -21.32
N GLY A 64 -19.05 -1.22 -20.26
CA GLY A 64 -19.30 0.22 -20.21
C GLY A 64 -18.05 0.96 -19.74
N LYS A 65 -18.07 2.28 -19.85
CA LYS A 65 -16.99 3.11 -19.32
C LYS A 65 -16.98 3.07 -17.79
N VAL A 66 -15.81 2.88 -17.19
CA VAL A 66 -15.59 2.91 -15.74
C VAL A 66 -14.89 4.22 -15.35
N THR A 67 -15.60 5.08 -14.64
CA THR A 67 -15.02 6.28 -14.01
C THR A 67 -14.80 6.01 -12.53
N VAL A 68 -13.55 5.98 -12.08
CA VAL A 68 -13.21 5.90 -10.66
C VAL A 68 -13.09 7.30 -10.08
N LYS A 69 -13.65 7.52 -8.89
CA LYS A 69 -13.58 8.76 -8.13
C LYS A 69 -13.05 8.47 -6.72
N ILE A 70 -11.87 8.98 -6.39
CA ILE A 70 -11.27 8.86 -5.06
C ILE A 70 -11.65 10.12 -4.27
N ASP A 71 -12.44 9.99 -3.21
CA ASP A 71 -13.01 11.13 -2.47
C ASP A 71 -12.61 11.22 -0.99
N GLY A 72 -12.04 10.15 -0.45
CA GLY A 72 -11.32 10.15 0.82
C GLY A 72 -9.92 9.58 0.66
N ILE A 73 -9.82 8.25 0.55
CA ILE A 73 -8.56 7.54 0.42
C ILE A 73 -8.68 6.35 -0.55
N ALA A 74 -7.63 6.12 -1.34
CA ALA A 74 -7.40 4.84 -2.00
C ALA A 74 -6.00 4.34 -1.63
N ALA A 75 -5.91 3.51 -0.60
CA ALA A 75 -4.64 2.99 -0.10
C ALA A 75 -4.48 1.49 -0.33
N SER A 76 -3.24 1.03 -0.44
CA SER A 76 -2.92 -0.40 -0.53
C SER A 76 -3.72 -1.07 -1.66
N ALA A 77 -4.39 -2.19 -1.40
CA ALA A 77 -5.19 -2.92 -2.38
C ALA A 77 -6.29 -2.08 -3.08
N ALA A 78 -6.85 -1.06 -2.41
CA ALA A 78 -7.84 -0.16 -3.02
C ALA A 78 -7.23 0.71 -4.13
N SER A 79 -5.96 1.10 -3.97
CA SER A 79 -5.24 1.82 -5.03
C SER A 79 -5.07 0.96 -6.27
N VAL A 80 -4.98 -0.37 -6.14
CA VAL A 80 -4.91 -1.31 -7.27
C VAL A 80 -6.25 -1.33 -8.00
N ILE A 81 -7.36 -1.46 -7.27
CA ILE A 81 -8.72 -1.42 -7.86
C ILE A 81 -8.95 -0.11 -8.62
N ALA A 82 -8.50 1.02 -8.06
CA ALA A 82 -8.63 2.32 -8.71
C ALA A 82 -7.99 2.34 -10.12
N MET A 83 -6.90 1.59 -10.33
CA MET A 83 -6.22 1.52 -11.63
C MET A 83 -7.02 0.79 -12.70
N ALA A 84 -8.11 0.09 -12.35
CA ALA A 84 -9.00 -0.54 -13.32
C ALA A 84 -9.92 0.46 -14.05
N GLY A 85 -9.99 1.71 -13.58
CA GLY A 85 -10.81 2.75 -14.20
C GLY A 85 -10.25 3.25 -15.52
N ASP A 86 -11.11 3.37 -16.53
CA ASP A 86 -10.80 4.07 -17.78
C ASP A 86 -10.43 5.54 -17.52
N THR A 87 -11.10 6.14 -16.53
CA THR A 87 -10.81 7.47 -16.01
C THR A 87 -10.76 7.40 -14.48
N VAL A 88 -9.72 7.97 -13.88
CA VAL A 88 -9.49 8.03 -12.43
C VAL A 88 -9.40 9.49 -12.03
N LEU A 89 -10.37 9.95 -11.28
CA LEU A 89 -10.45 11.30 -10.75
C LEU A 89 -10.12 11.26 -9.26
N VAL A 90 -9.36 12.23 -8.78
CA VAL A 90 -8.99 12.36 -7.36
C VAL A 90 -9.49 13.68 -6.80
N SER A 91 -10.17 13.64 -5.66
CA SER A 91 -10.61 14.86 -4.98
C SER A 91 -9.39 15.65 -4.48
N PRO A 92 -9.43 17.00 -4.49
CA PRO A 92 -8.32 17.83 -4.05
C PRO A 92 -7.91 17.62 -2.59
N VAL A 93 -8.75 16.97 -1.78
CA VAL A 93 -8.49 16.67 -0.36
C VAL A 93 -8.25 15.19 -0.08
N SER A 94 -8.13 14.36 -1.13
CA SER A 94 -7.92 12.92 -1.00
C SER A 94 -6.45 12.52 -1.04
N MET A 95 -6.19 11.29 -0.60
CA MET A 95 -4.87 10.69 -0.63
C MET A 95 -4.89 9.35 -1.37
N LEU A 96 -3.80 9.06 -2.09
CA LEU A 96 -3.51 7.74 -2.65
C LEU A 96 -2.24 7.18 -2.02
N MET A 97 -2.24 5.90 -1.67
CA MET A 97 -1.07 5.24 -1.09
C MET A 97 -0.77 3.91 -1.75
N ILE A 98 0.51 3.68 -2.06
CA ILE A 98 1.02 2.40 -2.55
C ILE A 98 2.16 1.90 -1.66
N HIS A 99 2.22 0.60 -1.44
CA HIS A 99 3.24 -0.07 -0.64
C HIS A 99 3.38 -1.54 -1.03
N ASN A 100 4.37 -2.23 -0.48
CA ASN A 100 4.55 -3.66 -0.73
C ASN A 100 3.44 -4.50 -0.08
N PRO A 101 3.07 -5.66 -0.66
CA PRO A 101 2.18 -6.59 0.01
C PRO A 101 2.81 -7.09 1.32
N ALA A 102 1.97 -7.35 2.31
CA ALA A 102 2.38 -7.80 3.62
C ALA A 102 1.52 -8.98 4.07
N THR A 103 2.12 -9.90 4.82
CA THR A 103 1.42 -11.04 5.42
C THR A 103 2.09 -11.43 6.74
N ILE A 104 1.43 -12.28 7.52
CA ILE A 104 1.99 -12.93 8.71
C ILE A 104 2.15 -14.41 8.37
N ALA A 105 3.38 -14.92 8.48
CA ALA A 105 3.70 -16.32 8.23
C ALA A 105 4.48 -16.92 9.42
N TRP A 106 4.29 -18.22 9.67
CA TRP A 106 5.04 -18.97 10.68
C TRP A 106 5.31 -20.40 10.18
N GLY A 107 6.52 -20.91 10.46
CA GLY A 107 6.97 -22.21 9.96
C GLY A 107 8.48 -22.37 9.98
N ASP A 108 8.96 -23.47 9.41
CA ASP A 108 10.39 -23.70 9.20
C ASP A 108 10.99 -22.83 8.08
N HIS A 109 12.30 -22.97 7.84
CA HIS A 109 13.00 -22.21 6.80
C HIS A 109 12.37 -22.35 5.40
N ALA A 110 11.94 -23.56 5.02
CA ALA A 110 11.37 -23.79 3.69
C ALA A 110 9.97 -23.17 3.57
N GLU A 111 9.20 -23.16 4.65
CA GLU A 111 7.89 -22.49 4.71
C GLU A 111 8.03 -20.96 4.64
N MET A 112 9.02 -20.38 5.33
CA MET A 112 9.31 -18.94 5.25
C MET A 112 9.79 -18.51 3.87
N GLN A 113 10.63 -19.32 3.20
CA GLN A 113 11.03 -19.03 1.83
C GLN A 113 9.83 -19.00 0.88
N LYS A 114 8.90 -19.95 0.99
CA LYS A 114 7.67 -19.96 0.17
C LYS A 114 6.80 -18.72 0.42
N ALA A 115 6.71 -18.26 1.66
CA ALA A 115 5.96 -17.04 1.98
C ALA A 115 6.62 -15.79 1.34
N MET A 116 7.95 -15.71 1.34
CA MET A 116 8.69 -14.63 0.67
C MET A 116 8.50 -14.66 -0.85
N ASP A 117 8.56 -15.85 -1.45
CA ASP A 117 8.34 -16.04 -2.89
C ASP A 117 6.91 -15.60 -3.26
N MET A 118 5.91 -16.00 -2.47
CA MET A 118 4.52 -15.58 -2.66
C MET A 118 4.34 -14.06 -2.60
N LEU A 119 4.92 -13.38 -1.59
CA LEU A 119 4.85 -11.92 -1.50
C LEU A 119 5.52 -11.24 -2.70
N SER A 120 6.60 -11.84 -3.23
CA SER A 120 7.28 -11.33 -4.43
C SER A 120 6.37 -11.42 -5.65
N GLU A 121 5.70 -12.55 -5.87
CA GLU A 121 4.72 -12.71 -6.96
C GLU A 121 3.51 -11.78 -6.83
N VAL A 122 3.00 -11.58 -5.61
CA VAL A 122 1.91 -10.63 -5.36
C VAL A 122 2.36 -9.20 -5.68
N LYS A 123 3.58 -8.81 -5.29
CA LYS A 123 4.14 -7.50 -5.64
C LYS A 123 4.23 -7.31 -7.15
N GLU A 124 4.69 -8.34 -7.87
CA GLU A 124 4.78 -8.32 -9.33
C GLU A 124 3.40 -8.18 -9.99
N SER A 125 2.38 -8.85 -9.45
CA SER A 125 0.98 -8.71 -9.88
C SER A 125 0.46 -7.28 -9.70
N ILE A 126 0.69 -6.68 -8.52
CA ILE A 126 0.30 -5.30 -8.22
C ILE A 126 0.99 -4.30 -9.18
N ILE A 127 2.29 -4.49 -9.43
CA ILE A 127 3.05 -3.64 -10.36
C ILE A 127 2.45 -3.68 -11.77
N ASN A 128 1.88 -4.81 -12.23
CA ASN A 128 1.25 -4.87 -13.56
C ASN A 128 0.11 -3.86 -13.70
N ALA A 129 -0.77 -3.76 -12.70
CA ALA A 129 -1.87 -2.78 -12.71
C ALA A 129 -1.33 -1.34 -12.75
N TYR A 130 -0.30 -1.03 -11.95
CA TYR A 130 0.29 0.30 -11.95
C TYR A 130 1.02 0.64 -13.25
N VAL A 131 1.73 -0.31 -13.87
CA VAL A 131 2.38 -0.08 -15.17
C VAL A 131 1.33 0.27 -16.23
N LEU A 132 0.22 -0.48 -16.25
CA LEU A 132 -0.85 -0.27 -17.22
C LEU A 132 -1.48 1.13 -17.09
N LYS A 133 -1.70 1.59 -15.85
CA LYS A 133 -2.32 2.91 -15.63
C LYS A 133 -1.34 4.08 -15.75
N THR A 134 -0.16 3.97 -15.14
CA THR A 134 0.78 5.10 -14.98
C THR A 134 1.76 5.25 -16.15
N GLY A 135 2.03 4.17 -16.88
CA GLY A 135 3.13 4.12 -17.86
C GLY A 135 4.54 4.18 -17.25
N LEU A 136 4.68 4.20 -15.92
CA LEU A 136 5.98 4.23 -15.25
C LEU A 136 6.71 2.89 -15.38
N SER A 137 8.04 2.94 -15.38
CA SER A 137 8.86 1.73 -15.40
C SER A 137 8.67 0.89 -14.13
N ARG A 138 8.72 -0.44 -14.27
CA ARG A 138 8.64 -1.39 -13.15
C ARG A 138 9.63 -1.09 -12.01
N PRO A 139 10.91 -0.74 -12.27
CA PRO A 139 11.84 -0.37 -11.19
C PRO A 139 11.41 0.89 -10.43
N LYS A 140 10.85 1.89 -11.13
CA LYS A 140 10.35 3.12 -10.48
C LYS A 140 9.16 2.81 -9.57
N LEU A 141 8.21 2.01 -10.04
CA LEU A 141 7.04 1.59 -9.26
C LEU A 141 7.46 0.76 -8.05
N SER A 142 8.36 -0.21 -8.25
CA SER A 142 8.91 -1.02 -7.14
C SER A 142 9.55 -0.15 -6.07
N HIS A 143 10.32 0.88 -6.45
CA HIS A 143 10.93 1.82 -5.52
C HIS A 143 9.88 2.66 -4.75
N LEU A 144 8.80 3.10 -5.40
CA LEU A 144 7.73 3.82 -4.73
C LEU A 144 6.99 2.92 -3.72
N MET A 145 6.75 1.64 -4.07
CA MET A 145 6.16 0.67 -3.15
C MET A 145 7.08 0.37 -1.95
N ASP A 146 8.39 0.22 -2.19
CA ASP A 146 9.39 -0.01 -1.14
C ASP A 146 9.48 1.13 -0.11
N ALA A 147 9.08 2.33 -0.54
CA ALA A 147 9.10 3.55 0.27
C ALA A 147 7.81 3.77 1.07
N GLU A 148 6.74 2.96 0.86
CA GLU A 148 5.38 3.25 1.31
C GLU A 148 5.01 4.70 0.97
N THR A 149 4.64 4.90 -0.30
CA THR A 149 4.47 6.24 -0.88
C THR A 149 3.03 6.70 -0.75
N TRP A 150 2.87 7.83 -0.06
CA TRP A 150 1.64 8.61 0.01
C TRP A 150 1.71 9.77 -0.97
N MET A 151 0.62 9.97 -1.71
CA MET A 151 0.47 10.98 -2.74
C MET A 151 -0.79 11.81 -2.48
N ASP A 152 -0.64 13.13 -2.54
CA ASP A 152 -1.79 14.03 -2.70
C ASP A 152 -2.35 13.98 -4.13
N ALA A 153 -3.47 14.67 -4.36
CA ALA A 153 -4.13 14.73 -5.66
C ALA A 153 -3.20 15.17 -6.81
N ASN A 154 -2.37 16.20 -6.59
CA ASN A 154 -1.45 16.71 -7.60
C ASN A 154 -0.38 15.67 -7.94
N LYS A 155 0.18 15.01 -6.93
CA LYS A 155 1.23 14.01 -7.14
C LYS A 155 0.67 12.73 -7.78
N ALA A 156 -0.56 12.34 -7.42
CA ALA A 156 -1.23 11.22 -8.06
C ALA A 156 -1.42 11.47 -9.57
N VAL A 157 -1.81 12.69 -9.97
CA VAL A 157 -1.90 13.07 -11.39
C VAL A 157 -0.52 13.13 -12.05
N GLU A 158 0.45 13.79 -11.41
CA GLU A 158 1.82 13.92 -11.95
C GLU A 158 2.49 12.56 -12.22
N LEU A 159 2.24 11.57 -11.36
CA LEU A 159 2.79 10.22 -11.50
C LEU A 159 1.89 9.27 -12.30
N GLY A 160 0.74 9.74 -12.81
CA GLY A 160 -0.17 8.97 -13.65
C GLY A 160 -1.06 7.96 -12.90
N PHE A 161 -1.16 8.05 -11.57
CA PHE A 161 -2.10 7.24 -10.79
C PHE A 161 -3.53 7.80 -10.85
N ALA A 162 -3.68 9.06 -11.20
CA ALA A 162 -4.96 9.70 -11.53
C ALA A 162 -4.82 10.46 -12.85
N ASP A 163 -5.94 10.64 -13.56
CA ASP A 163 -5.96 11.41 -14.80
C ASP A 163 -6.18 12.89 -14.49
N GLU A 164 -7.10 13.22 -13.58
CA GLU A 164 -7.48 14.60 -13.26
C GLU A 164 -7.88 14.79 -11.79
N ILE A 165 -7.76 16.04 -11.33
CA ILE A 165 -8.29 16.46 -10.03
C ILE A 165 -9.75 16.88 -10.20
N MET A 166 -10.64 16.38 -9.34
CA MET A 166 -12.05 16.76 -9.38
C MET A 166 -12.22 18.27 -9.17
N THR A 167 -12.89 18.92 -10.11
CA THR A 167 -13.25 20.34 -10.00
C THR A 167 -14.62 20.48 -9.37
N ARG A 168 -14.79 21.48 -8.50
CA ARG A 168 -16.13 21.90 -8.06
C ARG A 168 -16.88 22.41 -9.28
N ALA A 169 -18.08 21.90 -9.53
CA ALA A 169 -18.99 22.55 -10.48
C ALA A 169 -19.12 24.01 -10.05
N LYS A 170 -18.72 24.96 -10.90
CA LYS A 170 -19.13 26.35 -10.71
C LYS A 170 -20.65 26.31 -10.74
N ALA A 171 -21.28 26.73 -9.64
CA ALA A 171 -22.69 27.08 -9.71
C ALA A 171 -22.78 28.15 -10.81
N GLU A 172 -23.39 27.82 -11.94
CA GLU A 172 -23.78 28.84 -12.89
C GLU A 172 -24.69 29.80 -12.12
N PRO A 173 -24.39 31.10 -12.05
CA PRO A 173 -25.36 32.04 -11.52
C PRO A 173 -26.60 31.90 -12.39
N GLU A 174 -27.74 31.57 -11.77
CA GLU A 174 -29.04 31.61 -12.45
C GLU A 174 -29.15 32.97 -13.13
N LYS A 175 -29.24 32.97 -14.47
CA LYS A 175 -29.50 34.19 -15.22
C LYS A 175 -30.91 34.63 -14.90
N GLU A 176 -31.07 35.58 -13.98
CA GLU A 176 -32.26 36.42 -13.96
C GLU A 176 -32.35 37.18 -15.30
N PRO A 177 -33.56 37.47 -15.82
CA PRO A 177 -33.68 38.21 -17.06
C PRO A 177 -33.20 39.65 -16.86
N GLU A 178 -32.14 40.04 -17.59
CA GLU A 178 -31.68 41.43 -17.64
C GLU A 178 -32.70 42.32 -18.35
N GLU A 179 -33.21 43.34 -17.65
CA GLU A 179 -33.56 44.62 -18.26
C GLU A 179 -32.49 45.65 -17.87
N GLY A 180 -31.91 46.32 -18.87
CA GLY A 180 -31.38 47.68 -18.72
C GLY A 180 -29.86 47.85 -18.76
N GLU A 181 -29.41 48.28 -19.95
CA GLU A 181 -28.12 48.89 -20.33
C GLU A 181 -27.28 49.57 -19.22
N GLY A 182 -25.98 49.27 -19.21
CA GLY A 182 -24.97 49.99 -18.43
C GLY A 182 -23.54 49.55 -18.79
N ASP A 183 -22.91 50.29 -19.68
CA ASP A 183 -21.51 50.21 -20.11
C ASP A 183 -20.51 50.25 -18.93
N THR A 184 -19.61 49.26 -18.84
CA THR A 184 -18.25 49.44 -18.28
C THR A 184 -17.30 48.35 -18.77
N ASP A 185 -16.28 48.75 -19.51
CA ASP A 185 -15.07 47.97 -19.80
C ASP A 185 -14.40 47.54 -18.49
N GLY A 186 -14.29 46.23 -18.28
CA GLY A 186 -13.53 45.62 -17.19
C GLY A 186 -12.93 44.31 -17.66
N GLU A 187 -11.64 44.31 -17.95
CA GLU A 187 -10.86 43.09 -18.18
C GLU A 187 -10.93 42.21 -16.93
N GLU A 188 -11.68 41.11 -17.00
CA GLU A 188 -11.71 40.11 -15.93
C GLU A 188 -10.37 39.35 -15.93
N GLU A 189 -9.46 39.77 -15.04
CA GLU A 189 -8.30 38.98 -14.66
C GLU A 189 -8.76 37.59 -14.18
N GLU A 190 -8.41 36.56 -14.95
CA GLU A 190 -8.43 35.18 -14.49
C GLU A 190 -7.72 35.13 -13.12
N LYS A 191 -8.48 34.91 -12.04
CA LYS A 191 -7.89 34.57 -10.74
C LYS A 191 -7.21 33.20 -10.87
N LYS A 192 -5.96 33.22 -11.34
CA LYS A 192 -5.02 32.12 -11.22
C LYS A 192 -4.95 31.76 -9.76
N PHE A 193 -5.44 30.57 -9.43
CA PHE A 193 -5.12 29.95 -8.15
C PHE A 193 -3.60 30.03 -7.95
N PRO A 194 -3.12 30.41 -6.76
CA PRO A 194 -1.69 30.45 -6.49
C PRO A 194 -1.08 29.08 -6.83
N PRO A 195 0.15 29.03 -7.39
CA PRO A 195 0.78 27.76 -7.72
C PRO A 195 0.72 26.85 -6.48
N ALA A 196 0.20 25.64 -6.66
CA ALA A 196 0.01 24.69 -5.58
C ALA A 196 1.31 24.61 -4.76
N PRO A 197 1.25 24.75 -3.42
CA PRO A 197 2.44 24.57 -2.60
C PRO A 197 2.96 23.16 -2.86
N SER A 198 4.21 23.04 -3.33
CA SER A 198 5.02 21.82 -3.45
C SER A 198 4.23 20.52 -3.27
N SER A 199 3.85 19.85 -4.37
CA SER A 199 3.26 18.50 -4.37
C SER A 199 3.87 17.62 -3.26
N MET A 200 3.07 17.18 -2.28
CA MET A 200 3.58 16.43 -1.15
C MET A 200 3.66 14.94 -1.50
N LEU A 201 4.89 14.43 -1.57
CA LEU A 201 5.20 13.01 -1.56
C LEU A 201 5.70 12.67 -0.15
N PHE A 202 4.96 11.86 0.58
CA PHE A 202 5.40 11.38 1.89
C PHE A 202 5.79 9.90 1.79
N SER A 203 6.99 9.57 2.28
CA SER A 203 7.45 8.19 2.45
C SER A 203 7.54 7.89 3.93
N ARG A 204 6.77 6.91 4.39
CA ARG A 204 6.81 6.49 5.80
C ARG A 204 8.18 5.93 6.17
N ARG A 205 8.77 5.12 5.29
CA ARG A 205 10.10 4.54 5.49
C ARG A 205 11.19 5.61 5.60
N ALA A 206 11.12 6.68 4.81
CA ALA A 206 12.07 7.78 4.92
C ALA A 206 11.93 8.50 6.27
N ALA A 207 10.69 8.71 6.73
CA ALA A 207 10.43 9.31 8.05
C ALA A 207 10.93 8.42 9.20
N ASP A 208 10.67 7.11 9.13
CA ASP A 208 11.11 6.13 10.14
C ASP A 208 12.63 6.03 10.20
N ASN A 209 13.31 5.97 9.05
CA ASN A 209 14.77 5.99 8.98
C ASN A 209 15.36 7.29 9.54
N ALA A 210 14.74 8.44 9.23
CA ALA A 210 15.19 9.73 9.77
C ALA A 210 15.02 9.80 11.29
N LEU A 211 13.93 9.24 11.83
CA LEU A 211 13.71 9.13 13.27
C LEU A 211 14.75 8.20 13.91
N LEU A 212 14.97 7.01 13.35
CA LEU A 212 15.95 6.04 13.86
C LEU A 212 17.37 6.64 13.86
N ASN A 213 17.76 7.32 12.78
CA ASN A 213 19.05 8.00 12.69
C ASN A 213 19.20 9.09 13.76
N LYS A 214 18.15 9.85 14.07
CA LYS A 214 18.16 10.81 15.18
C LYS A 214 18.29 10.13 16.54
N VAL A 215 17.63 8.99 16.74
CA VAL A 215 17.76 8.19 17.97
C VAL A 215 19.18 7.65 18.11
N ILE A 216 19.77 7.08 17.05
CA ILE A 216 21.16 6.62 17.03
C ILE A 216 22.13 7.79 17.26
N ALA A 217 21.93 8.94 16.64
CA ALA A 217 22.80 10.09 16.87
C ALA A 217 22.74 10.61 18.32
N LYS A 218 21.59 10.46 18.99
CA LYS A 218 21.38 10.95 20.36
C LYS A 218 21.71 9.92 21.45
N TYR A 219 21.60 8.62 21.14
CA TYR A 219 21.70 7.53 22.12
C TYR A 219 22.64 6.39 21.68
N GLY A 220 23.19 6.44 20.47
CA GLY A 220 23.99 5.39 19.83
C GLY A 220 25.49 5.47 20.10
N GLU A 221 25.95 6.26 21.08
CA GLU A 221 27.28 6.04 21.64
C GLU A 221 27.28 4.77 22.50
N GLU A 222 27.46 3.60 21.86
CA GLU A 222 27.97 2.45 22.59
C GLU A 222 29.43 2.74 22.96
N LYS A 223 29.72 2.88 24.27
CA LYS A 223 31.07 2.65 24.80
C LYS A 223 31.60 1.34 24.21
N PRO A 224 32.90 1.22 23.89
CA PRO A 224 33.43 0.00 23.31
C PRO A 224 33.05 -1.18 24.22
N ARG A 225 32.24 -2.11 23.70
CA ARG A 225 32.03 -3.39 24.37
C ARG A 225 33.41 -4.02 24.52
N ALA A 226 33.81 -4.26 25.76
CA ALA A 226 34.96 -5.11 26.06
C ALA A 226 34.86 -6.36 25.18
N GLY A 227 35.94 -6.67 24.48
CA GLY A 227 35.98 -7.79 23.54
C GLY A 227 35.49 -9.07 24.22
N ILE A 228 34.94 -9.99 23.42
CA ILE A 228 34.30 -11.24 23.84
C ILE A 228 35.13 -12.07 24.85
N GLY A 229 36.44 -11.81 24.99
CA GLY A 229 37.30 -12.38 26.03
C GLY A 229 37.11 -11.87 27.47
N GLU A 230 36.44 -10.74 27.72
CA GLU A 230 36.34 -10.18 29.09
C GLU A 230 35.01 -10.50 29.79
N GLN A 231 33.95 -10.85 29.04
CA GLN A 231 32.64 -11.26 29.59
C GLN A 231 32.51 -12.77 29.86
N ALA A 232 33.45 -13.57 29.39
CA ALA A 232 33.54 -14.98 29.71
C ALA A 232 34.84 -15.22 30.49
N LYS A 233 34.79 -15.13 31.84
CA LYS A 233 35.79 -15.79 32.68
C LYS A 233 35.64 -17.30 32.53
N ILE A 234 36.09 -17.84 31.40
CA ILE A 234 36.30 -19.27 31.19
C ILE A 234 37.80 -19.43 30.98
N PRO A 235 38.55 -19.98 31.96
CA PRO A 235 39.98 -20.19 31.81
C PRO A 235 40.24 -21.20 30.69
N ALA A 236 41.22 -20.88 29.83
CA ALA A 236 41.70 -21.78 28.79
C ALA A 236 42.31 -23.06 29.40
N PRO A 237 42.15 -24.24 28.78
CA PRO A 237 42.74 -25.47 29.28
C PRO A 237 44.23 -25.49 28.92
N GLY A 238 45.07 -25.18 29.90
CA GLY A 238 46.52 -25.23 29.74
C GLY A 238 47.26 -24.90 31.02
N GLU A 239 47.28 -25.84 31.96
CA GLU A 239 48.46 -26.28 32.75
C GLU A 239 48.04 -27.00 34.04
N LYS A 240 48.55 -28.24 34.17
CA LYS A 240 48.73 -29.10 35.37
C LYS A 240 47.74 -28.94 36.54
N GLY A 241 46.82 -29.90 36.64
CA GLY A 241 46.16 -30.28 37.90
C GLY A 241 44.65 -30.38 37.80
N THR A 242 44.14 -31.59 37.52
CA THR A 242 42.70 -31.89 37.59
C THR A 242 42.17 -31.78 39.02
N PRO A 243 40.90 -31.34 39.19
CA PRO A 243 39.90 -32.26 39.68
C PRO A 243 38.76 -32.41 38.66
N LYS A 244 38.35 -33.65 38.41
CA LYS A 244 37.22 -33.99 37.53
C LYS A 244 35.92 -33.47 38.13
N THR A 245 35.21 -32.61 37.42
CA THR A 245 33.77 -32.39 37.64
C THR A 245 33.01 -33.07 36.51
N GLU A 246 32.34 -34.17 36.84
CA GLU A 246 31.42 -34.91 35.97
C GLU A 246 30.19 -34.06 35.65
N THR A 247 30.03 -33.62 34.41
CA THR A 247 28.72 -33.24 33.88
C THR A 247 28.65 -33.51 32.38
N GLY A 248 27.75 -34.42 31.99
CA GLY A 248 27.26 -34.53 30.61
C GLY A 248 27.86 -35.69 29.81
N ARG A 249 27.03 -36.70 29.54
CA ARG A 249 27.35 -37.91 28.77
C ARG A 249 27.92 -37.56 27.39
N SER A 250 28.93 -38.31 26.92
CA SER A 250 29.50 -38.12 25.58
C SER A 250 28.47 -38.39 24.49
N VAL A 251 28.65 -37.73 23.34
CA VAL A 251 27.82 -37.89 22.14
C VAL A 251 27.72 -39.36 21.73
N ASP A 252 28.81 -40.12 21.92
CA ASP A 252 28.84 -41.56 21.62
C ASP A 252 27.84 -42.35 22.47
N ALA A 253 27.68 -42.01 23.74
CA ALA A 253 26.72 -42.67 24.64
C ALA A 253 25.24 -42.35 24.28
N LEU A 254 24.98 -41.21 23.61
CA LEU A 254 23.66 -40.88 23.09
C LEU A 254 23.35 -41.66 21.81
N MET A 255 24.35 -41.82 20.93
CA MET A 255 24.21 -42.55 19.66
C MET A 255 24.02 -44.05 19.88
N GLU A 256 24.67 -44.63 20.88
CA GLU A 256 24.52 -46.04 21.23
C GLU A 256 23.09 -46.36 21.73
N ARG A 257 22.49 -45.45 22.51
CA ARG A 257 21.11 -45.56 22.99
C ARG A 257 20.07 -45.43 21.87
N LEU A 258 20.33 -44.59 20.87
CA LEU A 258 19.45 -44.41 19.72
C LEU A 258 19.39 -45.67 18.85
N ASN A 259 20.49 -46.41 18.77
CA ASN A 259 20.56 -47.68 18.05
C ASN A 259 19.87 -48.83 18.78
N LEU A 260 19.81 -48.79 20.12
CA LEU A 260 19.10 -49.79 20.93
C LEU A 260 17.57 -49.66 20.88
N LEU A 261 17.04 -48.49 20.49
CA LEU A 261 15.60 -48.24 20.36
C LEU A 261 15.02 -48.61 18.98
N LYS A 262 15.86 -49.05 18.03
CA LYS A 262 15.46 -49.47 16.68
C LYS A 262 15.32 -51.01 16.52
N ARG A 263 14.98 -51.73 17.59
CA ARG A 263 14.60 -53.15 17.53
C ARG A 263 13.20 -53.35 18.07
#